data_AF-A0A420YRI6-F1
#
_entry.id   AF-A0A420YRI6-F1
#
_cell.length_a   1.000
_cell.length_b   1.000
_cell.length_c   1.000
_cell.angle_alpha   90.00
_cell.angle_beta   90.00
_cell.angle_gamma   90.00
#
_symmetry.space_group_name_H-M   'P 1'
#
loop_
_entity.id
_entity.type
_entity.pdbx_description
1 polymer ?
#
loop_
_entity_poly.entity_id
_entity_poly.type
_entity_poly.pdbx_seq_one_letter_code
_entity_poly.pdbx_strand_id
1 'polypeptide(L)'
;TGLNQTIEDDVEKLDIMTEEIVDNAQLTEYMIQQANRYRLEHPEIDTAIQQALEQFNHFYRYAESLAIIEKALNQVDPGSAQRVRDSYQSEKNNSLFF
;
A
#
# COMPACT_ATOMS: atom_id res chain seq x y z
N THR A 1 -36.69 7.21 11.12
CA THR A 1 -35.50 7.14 11.99
C THR A 1 -34.48 6.13 11.49
N GLY A 2 -34.87 4.91 11.09
CA GLY A 2 -33.91 3.92 10.55
C GLY A 2 -33.26 4.27 9.20
N LEU A 3 -33.94 5.03 8.34
CA LEU A 3 -33.38 5.42 7.02
C LEU A 3 -32.18 6.37 7.12
N ASN A 4 -32.16 7.26 8.12
CA ASN A 4 -31.02 8.16 8.35
C ASN A 4 -29.82 7.40 8.89
N GLN A 5 -30.04 6.42 9.79
CA GLN A 5 -28.95 5.59 10.32
C GLN A 5 -28.27 4.78 9.22
N THR A 6 -29.04 4.16 8.31
CA THR A 6 -28.44 3.44 7.17
C THR A 6 -27.62 4.34 6.25
N ILE A 7 -28.06 5.59 6.02
CA ILE A 7 -27.30 6.54 5.20
C ILE A 7 -26.00 6.96 5.91
N GLU A 8 -26.05 7.19 7.23
CA GLU A 8 -24.87 7.51 8.03
C GLU A 8 -23.85 6.36 8.00
N ASP A 9 -24.31 5.12 8.22
CA ASP A 9 -23.47 3.92 8.15
C ASP A 9 -22.83 3.72 6.76
N ASP A 10 -23.60 3.95 5.69
CA ASP A 10 -23.12 3.81 4.32
C ASP A 10 -22.07 4.88 3.97
N VAL A 11 -22.24 6.12 4.45
CA VAL A 11 -21.26 7.19 4.25
C VAL A 11 -19.96 6.88 5.00
N GLU A 12 -20.05 6.46 6.27
CA GLU A 12 -18.87 6.06 7.06
C GLU A 12 -18.10 4.92 6.37
N LYS A 13 -18.83 3.95 5.83
CA LYS A 13 -18.21 2.86 5.08
C LYS A 13 -17.51 3.34 3.81
N LEU A 14 -18.10 4.28 3.07
CA LEU A 14 -17.46 4.84 1.88
C LEU A 14 -16.19 5.64 2.23
N ASP A 15 -16.20 6.35 3.35
CA ASP A 15 -15.02 7.07 3.84
C ASP A 15 -13.90 6.08 4.16
N ILE A 16 -14.18 5.03 4.94
CA ILE A 16 -13.21 3.97 5.27
C ILE A 16 -12.64 3.32 4.00
N MET A 17 -13.50 2.93 3.06
CA MET A 17 -13.07 2.31 1.80
C MET A 17 -12.20 3.25 0.96
N THR A 18 -12.50 4.54 0.97
CA THR A 18 -11.72 5.55 0.25
C THR A 18 -10.35 5.73 0.90
N GLU A 19 -10.30 5.82 2.23
CA GLU A 19 -9.04 5.88 2.97
C GLU A 19 -8.17 4.64 2.73
N GLU A 20 -8.76 3.43 2.76
CA GLU A 20 -8.04 2.18 2.46
C GLU A 20 -7.46 2.17 1.04
N ILE A 21 -8.19 2.67 0.05
CA ILE A 21 -7.70 2.76 -1.34
C ILE A 21 -6.50 3.71 -1.42
N VAL A 22 -6.60 4.88 -0.79
CA VAL A 22 -5.53 5.88 -0.76
C VAL A 22 -4.29 5.34 -0.06
N ASP A 23 -4.47 4.70 1.09
CA ASP A 23 -3.36 4.12 1.87
C ASP A 23 -2.67 3.00 1.12
N ASN A 24 -3.43 2.08 0.51
CA ASN A 24 -2.85 1.02 -0.31
C ASN A 24 -2.03 1.58 -1.47
N ALA A 25 -2.51 2.65 -2.12
CA ALA A 25 -1.80 3.28 -3.21
C ALA A 25 -0.48 3.92 -2.74
N GLN A 26 -0.54 4.78 -1.72
CA GLN A 26 0.63 5.46 -1.19
C GLN A 26 1.67 4.50 -0.61
N LEU A 27 1.23 3.50 0.14
CA LEU A 27 2.12 2.50 0.73
C LEU A 27 2.78 1.64 -0.35
N THR A 28 2.06 1.31 -1.43
CA THR A 28 2.67 0.61 -2.58
C THR A 28 3.83 1.41 -3.15
N GLU A 29 3.62 2.69 -3.45
CA GLU A 29 4.67 3.55 -4.02
C GLU A 29 5.87 3.66 -3.08
N TYR A 30 5.61 3.85 -1.78
CA TYR A 30 6.64 3.89 -0.75
C TYR A 30 7.44 2.57 -0.70
N MET A 31 6.75 1.43 -0.75
CA MET A 31 7.40 0.11 -0.80
C MET A 31 8.22 -0.11 -2.05
N ILE A 32 7.75 0.31 -3.23
CA ILE A 32 8.52 0.22 -4.48
C ILE A 32 9.80 1.06 -4.38
N GLN A 33 9.74 2.25 -3.78
CA GLN A 33 10.93 3.08 -3.55
C GLN A 33 11.96 2.39 -2.65
N GLN A 34 11.50 1.72 -1.58
CA GLN A 34 12.39 0.95 -0.69
C GLN A 34 12.91 -0.32 -1.38
N ALA A 35 12.06 -1.03 -2.13
CA ALA A 35 12.40 -2.24 -2.85
C ALA A 35 13.43 -2.00 -3.96
N ASN A 36 13.37 -0.85 -4.64
CA ASN A 36 14.33 -0.48 -5.68
C ASN A 36 15.79 -0.52 -5.21
N ARG A 37 16.06 -0.41 -3.90
CA ARG A 37 17.40 -0.54 -3.31
C ARG A 37 17.99 -1.94 -3.49
N TYR A 38 17.15 -2.97 -3.56
CA TYR A 38 17.54 -4.36 -3.73
C TYR A 38 17.59 -4.80 -5.19
N ARG A 39 17.10 -3.98 -6.13
CA ARG A 39 16.86 -4.34 -7.53
C ARG A 39 18.10 -4.89 -8.26
N LEU A 40 19.29 -4.39 -7.91
CA LEU A 40 20.54 -4.83 -8.56
C LEU A 40 21.04 -6.18 -8.06
N GLU A 41 20.75 -6.51 -6.79
CA GLU A 41 21.20 -7.74 -6.15
C GLU A 41 20.15 -8.85 -6.25
N HIS A 42 18.88 -8.47 -6.42
CA HIS A 42 17.71 -9.35 -6.42
C HIS A 42 16.84 -9.09 -7.66
N PRO A 43 17.11 -9.77 -8.80
CA PRO A 43 16.30 -9.62 -10.03
C PRO A 43 14.82 -9.94 -9.84
N GLU A 44 14.48 -10.78 -8.86
CA GLU A 44 13.11 -11.08 -8.45
C GLU A 44 12.35 -9.84 -7.96
N ILE A 45 13.05 -8.86 -7.37
CA ILE A 45 12.45 -7.58 -6.96
C ILE A 45 12.05 -6.76 -8.17
N ASP A 46 12.87 -6.71 -9.24
CA ASP A 46 12.50 -6.01 -10.46
C ASP A 46 11.22 -6.58 -11.07
N THR A 47 11.14 -7.92 -11.14
CA THR A 47 9.94 -8.62 -11.63
C THR A 47 8.71 -8.28 -10.78
N ALA A 48 8.84 -8.29 -9.46
CA ALA A 48 7.74 -7.94 -8.56
C ALA A 48 7.31 -6.47 -8.70
N ILE A 49 8.26 -5.54 -8.89
CA ILE A 49 7.96 -4.13 -9.14
C ILE A 49 7.16 -3.98 -10.43
N GLN A 50 7.54 -4.65 -11.53
CA GLN A 50 6.78 -4.59 -12.78
C GLN A 50 5.35 -5.12 -12.61
N GLN A 51 5.18 -6.25 -11.92
CA GLN A 51 3.86 -6.83 -11.64
C GLN A 51 3.01 -5.93 -10.75
N ALA A 52 3.59 -5.34 -9.71
CA ALA A 52 2.92 -4.37 -8.85
C ALA A 52 2.47 -3.15 -9.67
N LEU A 53 3.36 -2.56 -10.48
CA LEU A 53 3.05 -1.42 -11.34
C LEU A 53 1.98 -1.73 -12.40
N GLU A 54 1.87 -2.97 -12.88
CA GLU A 54 0.78 -3.39 -13.75
C GLU A 54 -0.56 -3.34 -13.00
N GLN A 55 -0.63 -3.96 -11.82
CA GLN A 55 -1.83 -3.92 -10.97
C GLN A 55 -2.21 -2.49 -10.57
N PHE A 56 -1.21 -1.65 -10.27
CA PHE A 56 -1.40 -0.27 -9.87
C PHE A 56 -1.90 0.62 -11.01
N ASN A 57 -1.18 0.65 -12.14
CA ASN A 57 -1.41 1.64 -13.19
C ASN A 57 -2.49 1.23 -14.20
N HIS A 58 -2.65 -0.07 -14.46
CA HIS A 58 -3.55 -0.56 -15.51
C HIS A 58 -4.86 -1.08 -14.95
N PHE A 59 -4.80 -1.76 -13.80
CA PHE A 59 -5.98 -2.37 -13.20
C PHE A 59 -6.53 -1.61 -11.99
N TYR A 60 -5.80 -0.61 -11.48
CA TYR A 60 -6.15 0.16 -10.28
C TYR A 60 -6.42 -0.72 -9.06
N ARG A 61 -5.73 -1.87 -8.99
CA ARG A 61 -5.83 -2.87 -7.90
C ARG A 61 -4.76 -2.62 -6.87
N TYR A 62 -4.92 -1.55 -6.09
CA TYR A 62 -3.90 -1.07 -5.16
C TYR A 62 -3.55 -2.08 -4.06
N ALA A 63 -4.55 -2.77 -3.49
CA ALA A 63 -4.31 -3.82 -2.48
C ALA A 63 -3.52 -5.02 -3.05
N GLU A 64 -3.81 -5.43 -4.29
CA GLU A 64 -3.07 -6.51 -4.95
C GLU A 64 -1.64 -6.08 -5.29
N SER A 65 -1.47 -4.85 -5.79
CA SER A 65 -0.17 -4.24 -6.04
C SER A 65 0.69 -4.21 -4.78
N LEU A 66 0.12 -3.77 -3.66
CA LEU A 66 0.78 -3.74 -2.37
C LEU A 66 1.23 -5.15 -1.93
N ALA A 67 0.32 -6.12 -1.99
CA ALA A 67 0.62 -7.50 -1.58
C ALA A 67 1.78 -8.13 -2.38
N ILE A 68 1.89 -7.82 -3.68
CA ILE A 68 2.98 -8.29 -4.53
C ILE A 68 4.33 -7.78 -4.03
N ILE A 69 4.46 -6.46 -3.82
CA ILE A 69 5.74 -5.87 -3.44
C ILE A 69 6.13 -6.20 -1.99
N GLU A 70 5.15 -6.32 -1.09
CA GLU A 70 5.37 -6.78 0.29
C GLU A 70 5.97 -8.17 0.36
N LYS A 71 5.39 -9.09 -0.42
CA LYS A 71 5.86 -10.47 -0.47
C LYS A 71 7.30 -10.52 -0.96
N ALA A 72 7.60 -9.78 -2.02
CA ALA A 72 8.94 -9.75 -2.61
C ALA A 72 9.98 -9.17 -1.64
N LEU A 73 9.66 -8.06 -0.97
CA LEU A 73 10.50 -7.46 0.08
C LEU A 73 10.78 -8.44 1.22
N ASN A 74 9.74 -9.07 1.76
CA ASN A 74 9.88 -10.04 2.85
C ASN A 74 10.64 -11.31 2.46
N GLN A 75 10.65 -11.70 1.18
CA GLN A 75 11.44 -12.83 0.69
C GLN A 75 12.93 -12.52 0.65
N VAL A 76 13.30 -11.28 0.29
CA VAL A 76 14.70 -10.82 0.29
C VAL A 76 15.22 -10.61 1.71
N ASP A 77 14.43 -9.93 2.54
CA ASP A 77 14.79 -9.60 3.92
C ASP A 77 13.55 -9.79 4.82
N PRO A 78 13.50 -10.86 5.62
CA PRO A 78 12.37 -11.13 6.51
C PRO A 78 12.05 -9.96 7.44
N GLY A 79 10.79 -9.51 7.38
CA GLY A 79 10.29 -8.40 8.19
C GLY A 79 10.58 -7.01 7.62
N SER A 80 11.27 -6.92 6.48
CA SER A 80 11.50 -5.63 5.80
C SER A 80 10.20 -4.93 5.44
N ALA A 81 9.20 -5.64 4.92
CA ALA A 81 7.91 -5.04 4.56
C ALA A 81 7.21 -4.44 5.78
N GLN A 82 7.31 -5.08 6.96
CA GLN A 82 6.75 -4.53 8.19
C GLN A 82 7.47 -3.26 8.62
N ARG A 83 8.82 -3.23 8.59
CA ARG A 83 9.60 -2.02 8.89
C ARG A 83 9.23 -0.85 7.97
N VAL A 84 8.99 -1.13 6.69
CA VAL A 84 8.56 -0.13 5.72
C VAL A 84 7.15 0.40 6.03
N ARG A 85 6.22 -0.50 6.40
CA ARG A 85 4.87 -0.14 6.90
C ARG A 85 4.93 0.78 8.12
N ASP A 86 5.73 0.42 9.11
CA ASP A 86 5.86 1.19 10.34
C ASP A 86 6.42 2.60 10.06
N SER A 87 7.38 2.69 9.13
CA SER A 87 7.96 3.96 8.68
C SER A 87 6.93 4.84 7.97
N TYR A 88 6.16 4.26 7.03
CA TYR A 88 5.06 4.96 6.35
C TYR A 88 4.01 5.47 7.35
N GLN A 89 3.59 4.64 8.32
CA GLN A 89 2.60 5.06 9.32
C GLN A 89 3.14 6.21 10.17
N SER A 90 4.41 6.17 10.56
CA SER A 90 5.03 7.26 11.29
C SER A 90 5.08 8.56 10.48
N GLU A 91 5.39 8.47 9.18
CA GLU A 91 5.42 9.63 8.27
C GLU A 91 4.01 10.20 8.03
N LYS A 92 3.03 9.34 7.76
CA LYS A 92 1.62 9.72 7.59
C LYS A 92 1.11 10.46 8.83
N ASN A 93 1.34 9.91 10.02
CA ASN A 93 0.96 10.55 11.27
C ASN A 93 1.61 11.93 11.40
N ASN A 94 2.92 12.06 11.16
CA ASN A 94 3.60 13.35 11.22
C ASN A 94 3.04 14.37 10.21
N SER A 95 2.69 13.94 9.00
CA SER A 95 2.13 14.81 7.97
C SER A 95 0.72 15.31 8.28
N LEU A 96 -0.05 14.58 9.10
CA LEU A 96 -1.39 14.97 9.55
C LEU A 96 -1.36 15.97 10.73
N PHE A 97 -0.21 16.18 11.36
CA PHE A 97 -0.04 17.10 12.50
C PHE A 97 0.55 18.48 12.12
N PHE A 98 0.71 18.78 10.83
CA PHE A 98 1.09 20.09 10.30
C PHE A 98 -0.03 20.68 9.43
#